data_AF-A0A1W1ZDX1-F1
#
_entry.id   AF-A0A1W1ZDX1-F1
#
_cell.length_a   1.000
_cell.length_b   1.000
_cell.length_c   1.000
_cell.angle_alpha   90.00
_cell.angle_beta   90.00
_cell.angle_gamma   90.00
#
_symmetry.space_group_name_H-M   'P 1'
#
loop_
_entity.id
_entity.type
_entity.pdbx_description
1 polymer ?
#
loop_
_entity_poly.entity_id
_entity_poly.type
_entity_poly.pdbx_seq_one_letter_code
_entity_poly.pdbx_strand_id
1 'polypeptide(L)'
;MKLLFSSVFLFLLFGFNFAQKYEKFTEDEKSLIQSNSSEMMRVYNLVNSNDSIVLNSSSKTVDPKNKFTKLLAERMLLSVNDPAHKGVGIAAPQVGINRRMLLVQRFDKEGKPFELFINPEIIWGSELMQKGPEGDLSFEDRGEVMRHYIVQVKYFNLKSESITEILEGFTSVIFQHERDHLDGILLTDRIEEQKTKNYQYAPGTANLYFLID
;
A
#
# COMPACT_ATOMS: atom_id res chain seq x y z
N MET A 1 -53.88 5.31 -30.16
CA MET A 1 -53.70 6.05 -28.88
C MET A 1 -53.02 5.13 -27.87
N LYS A 2 -51.70 5.19 -27.76
CA LYS A 2 -50.92 4.69 -26.61
C LYS A 2 -49.76 5.65 -26.39
N LEU A 3 -49.91 6.47 -25.36
CA LEU A 3 -48.88 7.36 -24.81
C LEU A 3 -47.86 6.49 -24.08
N LEU A 4 -46.58 6.57 -24.44
CA LEU A 4 -45.47 6.05 -23.64
C LEU A 4 -44.84 7.23 -22.92
N PHE A 5 -45.01 7.25 -21.60
CA PHE A 5 -44.45 8.24 -20.70
C PHE A 5 -42.92 8.12 -20.64
N SER A 6 -42.27 9.26 -20.87
CA SER A 6 -40.87 9.53 -20.59
C SER A 6 -40.61 9.42 -19.08
N SER A 7 -39.57 8.66 -18.69
CA SER A 7 -38.94 8.79 -17.38
C SER A 7 -37.46 9.03 -17.58
N VAL A 8 -37.07 10.31 -17.55
CA VAL A 8 -35.68 10.73 -17.42
C VAL A 8 -35.36 10.70 -15.93
N PHE A 9 -34.55 9.73 -15.51
CA PHE A 9 -34.04 9.67 -14.15
C PHE A 9 -32.87 10.65 -14.03
N LEU A 10 -33.15 11.86 -13.54
CA LEU A 10 -32.12 12.85 -13.24
C LEU A 10 -31.44 12.46 -11.92
N PHE A 11 -30.29 11.78 -11.99
CA PHE A 11 -29.43 11.57 -10.83
C PHE A 11 -28.80 12.91 -10.42
N LEU A 12 -29.35 13.54 -9.39
CA LEU A 12 -28.71 14.63 -8.67
C LEU A 12 -27.54 14.06 -7.85
N LEU A 13 -26.32 14.17 -8.39
CA LEU A 13 -25.09 13.94 -7.65
C LEU A 13 -24.92 15.06 -6.61
N PHE A 14 -25.44 14.85 -5.40
CA PHE A 14 -25.04 15.63 -4.23
C PHE A 14 -23.63 15.26 -3.84
N GLY A 15 -22.64 15.97 -4.39
CA GLY A 15 -21.25 15.91 -3.93
C GLY A 15 -21.13 16.58 -2.56
N PHE A 16 -21.25 15.80 -1.49
CA PHE A 16 -20.77 16.24 -0.19
C PHE A 16 -19.24 16.31 -0.23
N ASN A 17 -18.69 17.52 -0.40
CA ASN A 17 -17.28 17.80 -0.19
C ASN A 17 -16.98 17.73 1.32
N PHE A 18 -16.82 16.52 1.85
CA PHE A 18 -16.09 16.35 3.10
C PHE A 18 -14.63 16.71 2.80
N ALA A 19 -14.18 17.88 3.27
CA ALA A 19 -12.76 18.22 3.24
C ALA A 19 -12.01 17.13 4.03
N GLN A 20 -11.19 16.35 3.34
CA GLN A 20 -10.41 15.30 3.96
C GLN A 20 -9.46 15.93 4.97
N LYS A 21 -9.57 15.52 6.24
CA LYS A 21 -8.72 16.02 7.32
C LYS A 21 -7.40 15.23 7.29
N TYR A 22 -6.30 15.94 7.07
CA TYR A 22 -4.95 15.39 7.12
C TYR A 22 -4.29 15.68 8.45
N GLU A 23 -3.50 14.73 8.96
CA GLU A 23 -2.74 14.91 10.19
C GLU A 23 -1.40 15.59 9.90
N LYS A 24 -1.01 16.55 10.74
CA LYS A 24 0.27 17.26 10.59
C LYS A 24 1.43 16.34 10.96
N PHE A 25 2.57 16.47 10.27
CA PHE A 25 3.81 15.86 10.72
C PHE A 25 4.22 16.40 12.11
N THR A 26 4.72 15.53 12.97
CA THR A 26 5.34 15.89 14.25
C THR A 26 6.70 16.55 14.01
N GLU A 27 7.27 17.21 15.02
CA GLU A 27 8.61 17.78 14.89
C GLU A 27 9.68 16.70 14.71
N ASP A 28 9.53 15.54 15.36
CA ASP A 28 10.44 14.41 15.21
C ASP A 28 10.38 13.83 13.79
N GLU A 29 9.19 13.67 13.22
CA GLU A 29 9.03 13.23 11.83
C GLU A 29 9.65 14.22 10.86
N LYS A 30 9.45 15.54 11.06
CA LYS A 30 10.08 16.56 10.21
C LYS A 30 11.59 16.51 10.32
N SER A 31 12.13 16.41 11.53
CA SER A 31 13.56 16.31 11.79
C SER A 31 14.16 15.08 11.07
N LEU A 32 13.49 13.92 11.19
CA LEU A 32 13.91 12.68 10.54
C LEU A 32 13.82 12.78 9.00
N ILE A 33 12.78 13.41 8.45
CA ILE A 33 12.62 13.61 7.00
C ILE A 33 13.66 14.60 6.45
N GLN A 34 14.09 15.59 7.24
CA GLN A 34 15.02 16.63 6.78
C GLN A 34 16.49 16.29 7.00
N SER A 35 16.81 15.43 7.96
CA SER A 35 18.20 15.03 8.24
C SER A 35 18.77 14.29 7.03
N ASN A 36 19.82 14.85 6.42
CA ASN A 36 20.43 14.34 5.19
C ASN A 36 19.39 14.10 4.08
N SER A 37 18.68 15.17 3.69
CA SER A 37 17.55 15.13 2.77
C SER A 37 17.84 14.53 1.38
N SER A 38 19.11 14.45 0.97
CA SER A 38 19.56 13.85 -0.29
C SER A 38 19.97 12.38 -0.17
N GLU A 39 19.90 11.78 1.02
CA GLU A 39 20.32 10.41 1.29
C GLU A 39 19.12 9.51 1.60
N MET A 40 19.30 8.21 1.40
CA MET A 40 18.31 7.20 1.80
C MET A 40 18.05 7.26 3.31
N MET A 41 16.83 6.92 3.69
CA MET A 41 16.48 6.71 5.09
C MET A 41 16.86 5.29 5.51
N ARG A 42 17.28 5.14 6.77
CA ARG A 42 17.52 3.82 7.35
C ARG A 42 16.22 3.03 7.38
N VAL A 43 16.25 1.80 6.87
CA VAL A 43 15.14 0.86 7.03
C VAL A 43 15.11 0.34 8.47
N TYR A 44 13.93 0.38 9.07
CA TYR A 44 13.65 -0.05 10.44
C TYR A 44 13.61 -1.57 10.50
N ASN A 45 14.13 -2.16 11.59
CA ASN A 45 14.24 -3.61 11.74
C ASN A 45 13.53 -4.11 13.00
N LEU A 46 12.73 -5.18 12.89
CA LEU A 46 11.93 -5.72 14.00
C LEU A 46 12.75 -6.19 15.22
N VAL A 47 14.03 -6.53 15.05
CA VAL A 47 14.94 -6.90 16.15
C VAL A 47 15.21 -5.70 17.06
N ASN A 48 15.14 -4.47 16.54
CA ASN A 48 15.23 -3.26 17.35
C ASN A 48 13.87 -2.93 17.97
N SER A 49 13.82 -2.83 19.31
CA SER A 49 12.57 -2.60 20.04
C SER A 49 11.88 -1.27 19.71
N ASN A 50 12.65 -0.20 19.47
CA ASN A 50 12.08 1.09 19.11
C ASN A 50 11.50 1.07 17.69
N ASP A 51 12.21 0.41 16.77
CA ASP A 51 11.73 0.24 15.40
C ASP A 51 10.45 -0.60 15.36
N SER A 52 10.43 -1.69 16.13
CA SER A 52 9.28 -2.59 16.25
C SER A 52 8.02 -1.85 16.71
N ILE A 53 8.12 -0.91 17.67
CA ILE A 53 6.98 -0.09 18.09
C ILE A 53 6.40 0.70 16.91
N VAL A 54 7.25 1.25 16.05
CA VAL A 54 6.83 2.04 14.89
C VAL A 54 6.22 1.14 13.80
N LEU A 55 6.87 0.02 13.50
CA LEU A 55 6.45 -0.98 12.50
C LEU A 55 5.10 -1.63 12.85
N ASN A 56 4.77 -1.79 14.13
CA ASN A 56 3.50 -2.36 14.61
C ASN A 56 2.41 -1.30 14.87
N SER A 57 2.66 -0.03 14.54
CA SER A 57 1.72 1.07 14.80
C SER A 57 0.97 1.50 13.54
N SER A 58 -0.32 1.78 13.66
CA SER A 58 -1.13 2.29 12.54
C SER A 58 -0.70 3.70 12.11
N SER A 59 -0.74 3.94 10.80
CA SER A 59 -0.34 5.19 10.15
C SER A 59 -1.49 6.17 9.94
N LYS A 60 -1.17 7.46 10.06
CA LYS A 60 -2.13 8.56 9.92
C LYS A 60 -2.19 9.10 8.49
N THR A 61 -3.33 9.65 8.09
CA THR A 61 -3.46 10.32 6.78
C THR A 61 -2.50 11.50 6.67
N VAL A 62 -2.02 11.76 5.45
CA VAL A 62 -1.05 12.81 5.16
C VAL A 62 -1.55 13.70 4.03
N ASP A 63 -1.21 14.98 4.10
CA ASP A 63 -1.51 15.96 3.05
C ASP A 63 -0.58 15.73 1.85
N PRO A 64 -1.11 15.39 0.65
CA PRO A 64 -0.29 15.19 -0.54
C PRO A 64 0.50 16.42 -0.97
N LYS A 65 0.05 17.64 -0.63
CA LYS A 65 0.69 18.91 -1.01
C LYS A 65 1.76 19.37 -0.02
N ASN A 66 1.90 18.68 1.11
CA ASN A 66 2.90 19.07 2.09
C ASN A 66 4.32 18.83 1.54
N LYS A 67 5.22 19.80 1.72
CA LYS A 67 6.62 19.69 1.28
C LYS A 67 7.34 18.46 1.84
N PHE A 68 6.98 18.04 3.05
CA PHE A 68 7.56 16.86 3.70
C PHE A 68 7.09 15.55 3.05
N THR A 69 5.87 15.51 2.51
CA THR A 69 5.35 14.36 1.77
C THR A 69 6.19 14.09 0.52
N LYS A 70 6.51 15.14 -0.24
CA LYS A 70 7.38 15.02 -1.42
C LYS A 70 8.77 14.54 -1.03
N LEU A 71 9.39 15.19 -0.04
CA LEU A 71 10.75 14.84 0.39
C LEU A 71 10.83 13.41 0.95
N LEU A 72 9.84 12.99 1.74
CA LEU A 72 9.75 11.63 2.25
C LEU A 72 9.66 10.61 1.10
N ALA A 73 8.82 10.85 0.09
CA ALA A 73 8.72 9.97 -1.07
C ALA A 73 10.04 9.84 -1.84
N GLU A 74 10.75 10.96 -2.04
CA GLU A 74 12.07 10.96 -2.71
C GLU A 74 13.09 10.12 -1.93
N ARG A 75 13.11 10.24 -0.60
CA ARG A 75 14.05 9.48 0.25
C ARG A 75 13.67 8.02 0.42
N MET A 76 12.38 7.69 0.51
CA MET A 76 11.90 6.31 0.47
C MET A 76 12.29 5.63 -0.84
N LEU A 77 12.25 6.36 -1.97
CA LEU A 77 12.68 5.83 -3.25
C LEU A 77 14.19 5.50 -3.28
N LEU A 78 15.02 6.31 -2.61
CA LEU A 78 16.43 5.99 -2.42
C LEU A 78 16.59 4.73 -1.54
N SER A 79 15.85 4.62 -0.43
CA SER A 79 15.91 3.46 0.48
C SER A 79 15.51 2.15 -0.20
N VAL A 80 14.40 2.11 -0.93
CA VAL A 80 13.96 0.87 -1.61
C VAL A 80 14.90 0.46 -2.75
N ASN A 81 15.70 1.40 -3.27
CA ASN A 81 16.72 1.14 -4.29
C ASN A 81 18.14 1.00 -3.70
N ASP A 82 18.29 0.83 -2.39
CA ASP A 82 19.60 0.55 -1.77
C ASP A 82 20.26 -0.67 -2.46
N PRO A 83 21.46 -0.51 -3.07
CA PRO A 83 22.18 -1.62 -3.69
C PRO A 83 22.47 -2.79 -2.76
N ALA A 84 22.55 -2.56 -1.45
CA ALA A 84 22.77 -3.62 -0.46
C ALA A 84 21.49 -4.43 -0.18
N HIS A 85 20.33 -3.79 -0.20
CA HIS A 85 19.04 -4.38 0.18
C HIS A 85 17.90 -3.88 -0.72
N LYS A 86 17.97 -4.22 -2.00
CA LYS A 86 17.00 -3.75 -2.98
C LYS A 86 15.61 -4.37 -2.75
N GLY A 87 14.59 -3.51 -2.63
CA GLY A 87 13.19 -3.89 -2.52
C GLY A 87 12.39 -3.66 -3.81
N VAL A 88 11.15 -4.13 -3.81
CA VAL A 88 10.14 -3.85 -4.86
C VAL A 88 8.97 -3.01 -4.34
N GLY A 89 8.93 -2.76 -3.04
CA GLY A 89 7.99 -1.89 -2.36
C GLY A 89 8.62 -1.36 -1.07
N ILE A 90 8.08 -0.25 -0.57
CA ILE A 90 8.41 0.27 0.75
C ILE A 90 7.25 1.13 1.28
N ALA A 91 6.93 1.00 2.56
CA ALA A 91 5.97 1.83 3.28
C ALA A 91 6.67 2.81 4.22
N ALA A 92 6.09 3.99 4.44
CA ALA A 92 6.70 5.02 5.29
C ALA A 92 7.01 4.54 6.74
N PRO A 93 6.22 3.65 7.38
CA PRO A 93 6.58 3.07 8.67
C PRO A 93 7.93 2.35 8.68
N GLN A 94 8.32 1.71 7.57
CA GLN A 94 9.62 1.04 7.43
C GLN A 94 10.81 2.02 7.44
N VAL A 95 10.58 3.33 7.30
CA VAL A 95 11.61 4.37 7.47
C VAL A 95 11.34 5.27 8.68
N GLY A 96 10.49 4.81 9.60
CA GLY A 96 10.24 5.49 10.87
C GLY A 96 9.11 6.52 10.86
N ILE A 97 8.32 6.61 9.79
CA ILE A 97 7.29 7.65 9.64
C ILE A 97 5.90 7.03 9.48
N ASN A 98 5.06 7.14 10.52
CA ASN A 98 3.71 6.57 10.52
C ASN A 98 2.70 7.48 9.80
N ARG A 99 2.92 7.64 8.50
CA ARG A 99 2.02 8.32 7.57
C ARG A 99 1.65 7.37 6.44
N ARG A 100 0.41 7.48 5.94
CA ARG A 100 -0.14 6.57 4.93
C ARG A 100 0.47 6.86 3.56
N MET A 101 1.70 6.42 3.34
CA MET A 101 2.44 6.53 2.10
C MET A 101 3.19 5.24 1.83
N LEU A 102 3.11 4.77 0.59
CA LEU A 102 3.88 3.63 0.12
C LEU A 102 4.33 3.82 -1.32
N LEU A 103 5.46 3.21 -1.68
CA LEU A 103 5.97 3.10 -3.03
C LEU A 103 5.86 1.64 -3.47
N VAL A 104 5.40 1.42 -4.70
CA VAL A 104 5.29 0.09 -5.31
C VAL A 104 5.94 0.11 -6.67
N GLN A 105 6.78 -0.88 -6.96
CA GLN A 105 7.27 -1.12 -8.30
C GLN A 105 6.15 -1.73 -9.16
N ARG A 106 5.76 -1.02 -10.23
CA ARG A 106 4.66 -1.37 -11.13
C ARG A 106 5.11 -2.37 -12.19
N PHE A 107 5.18 -3.66 -11.86
CA PHE A 107 5.55 -4.73 -12.80
C PHE A 107 4.56 -4.90 -13.96
N ASP A 108 3.35 -4.37 -13.80
CA ASP A 108 2.27 -4.28 -14.77
C ASP A 108 2.44 -3.13 -15.78
N LYS A 109 3.43 -2.25 -15.61
CA LYS A 109 3.73 -1.13 -16.52
C LYS A 109 5.09 -1.31 -17.22
N GLU A 110 5.20 -0.79 -18.44
CA GLU A 110 6.47 -0.76 -19.18
C GLU A 110 7.54 0.01 -18.38
N GLY A 111 8.78 -0.49 -18.39
CA GLY A 111 9.88 0.09 -17.62
C GLY A 111 9.81 -0.16 -16.11
N LYS A 112 8.73 -0.79 -15.61
CA LYS A 112 8.53 -1.18 -14.21
C LYS A 112 8.83 -0.03 -13.22
N PRO A 113 8.20 1.15 -13.40
CA PRO A 113 8.49 2.32 -12.57
C PRO A 113 8.04 2.10 -11.13
N PHE A 114 8.67 2.81 -10.19
CA PHE A 114 8.10 2.98 -8.86
C PHE A 114 7.00 4.05 -8.89
N GLU A 115 5.89 3.77 -8.23
CA GLU A 115 4.75 4.67 -8.12
C GLU A 115 4.40 4.93 -6.65
N LEU A 116 4.11 6.19 -6.33
CA LEU A 116 3.77 6.65 -5.00
C LEU A 116 2.25 6.63 -4.80
N PHE A 117 1.82 5.97 -3.73
CA PHE A 117 0.43 5.91 -3.31
C PHE A 117 0.28 6.64 -1.98
N ILE A 118 -0.47 7.75 -1.98
CA ILE A 118 -0.72 8.57 -0.78
C ILE A 118 -2.14 8.33 -0.29
N ASN A 119 -2.28 8.07 1.01
CA ASN A 119 -3.52 7.64 1.65
C ASN A 119 -4.23 6.50 0.90
N PRO A 120 -3.54 5.40 0.54
CA PRO A 120 -4.15 4.33 -0.23
C PRO A 120 -5.21 3.56 0.56
N GLU A 121 -6.22 3.11 -0.17
CA GLU A 121 -7.30 2.24 0.25
C GLU A 121 -7.51 1.13 -0.79
N ILE A 122 -7.74 -0.10 -0.33
CA ILE A 122 -8.30 -1.17 -1.17
C ILE A 122 -9.82 -1.05 -1.07
N ILE A 123 -10.47 -0.72 -2.19
CA ILE A 123 -11.93 -0.54 -2.23
C ILE A 123 -12.67 -1.79 -2.73
N TRP A 124 -11.95 -2.73 -3.34
CA TRP A 124 -12.43 -4.05 -3.74
C TRP A 124 -11.25 -5.01 -3.93
N GLY A 125 -11.45 -6.31 -3.66
CA GLY A 125 -10.48 -7.37 -3.92
C GLY A 125 -11.16 -8.58 -4.57
N SER A 126 -10.45 -9.27 -5.46
CA SER A 126 -10.97 -10.44 -6.15
C SER A 126 -11.13 -11.66 -5.25
N GLU A 127 -12.12 -12.51 -5.50
CA GLU A 127 -12.22 -13.84 -4.86
C GLU A 127 -11.03 -14.74 -5.23
N LEU A 128 -10.47 -14.53 -6.43
CA LEU A 128 -9.26 -15.20 -6.87
C LEU A 128 -8.07 -14.70 -6.05
N MET A 129 -7.36 -15.63 -5.43
CA MET A 129 -6.19 -15.38 -4.61
C MET A 129 -4.95 -15.97 -5.26
N GLN A 130 -3.82 -15.28 -5.12
CA GLN A 130 -2.50 -15.76 -5.53
C GLN A 130 -1.72 -16.22 -4.31
N LYS A 131 -1.23 -17.47 -4.35
CA LYS A 131 -0.22 -17.95 -3.41
C LYS A 131 1.16 -17.54 -3.91
N GLY A 132 1.99 -16.98 -3.05
CA GLY A 132 3.38 -16.70 -3.43
C GLY A 132 4.30 -16.43 -2.25
N PRO A 133 5.62 -16.49 -2.49
CA PRO A 133 6.61 -16.10 -1.51
C PRO A 133 6.64 -14.57 -1.36
N GLU A 134 6.65 -14.11 -0.12
CA GLU A 134 6.91 -12.73 0.28
C GLU A 134 8.14 -12.67 1.19
N GLY A 135 8.79 -11.51 1.19
CA GLY A 135 9.80 -11.11 2.16
C GLY A 135 9.63 -9.63 2.46
N ASP A 136 10.33 -9.14 3.46
CA ASP A 136 10.18 -7.78 3.98
C ASP A 136 11.55 -7.12 4.11
N LEU A 137 11.66 -5.80 3.91
CA LEU A 137 12.92 -5.08 4.11
C LEU A 137 13.23 -4.91 5.61
N SER A 138 12.23 -5.03 6.48
CA SER A 138 12.34 -4.82 7.93
C SER A 138 12.73 -6.07 8.72
N PHE A 139 12.83 -7.25 8.10
CA PHE A 139 13.30 -8.48 8.76
C PHE A 139 13.64 -9.58 7.74
N GLU A 140 14.46 -10.55 8.15
CA GLU A 140 14.99 -11.57 7.23
C GLU A 140 13.98 -12.66 6.84
N ASP A 141 12.88 -12.81 7.57
CA ASP A 141 11.97 -13.91 7.35
C ASP A 141 11.26 -13.80 6.00
N ARG A 142 11.02 -14.97 5.43
CA ARG A 142 10.25 -15.15 4.20
C ARG A 142 9.11 -16.10 4.49
N GLY A 143 7.99 -15.88 3.83
CA GLY A 143 6.81 -16.72 4.01
C GLY A 143 6.03 -16.86 2.72
N GLU A 144 5.28 -17.96 2.62
CA GLU A 144 4.24 -18.06 1.60
C GLU A 144 2.93 -17.53 2.17
N VAL A 145 2.32 -16.58 1.46
CA VAL A 145 1.00 -16.03 1.84
C VAL A 145 0.08 -15.96 0.62
N MET A 146 -1.21 -15.87 0.93
CA MET A 146 -2.29 -15.66 -0.01
C MET A 146 -2.64 -14.18 -0.07
N ARG A 147 -2.69 -13.62 -1.28
CA ARG A 147 -3.13 -12.24 -1.56
C ARG A 147 -4.23 -12.23 -2.60
N HIS A 148 -5.08 -11.20 -2.62
CA HIS A 148 -6.02 -11.03 -3.73
C HIS A 148 -5.23 -10.89 -5.04
N TYR A 149 -5.58 -11.68 -6.06
CA TYR A 149 -4.90 -11.61 -7.36
C TYR A 149 -5.11 -10.24 -8.01
N ILE A 150 -6.29 -9.65 -7.81
CA ILE A 150 -6.67 -8.33 -8.31
C ILE A 150 -7.21 -7.50 -7.15
N VAL A 151 -6.79 -6.24 -7.06
CA VAL A 151 -7.37 -5.25 -6.16
C VAL A 151 -7.75 -3.99 -6.93
N GLN A 152 -8.90 -3.41 -6.58
CA GLN A 152 -9.22 -2.04 -6.95
C GLN A 152 -8.77 -1.13 -5.82
N VAL A 153 -7.96 -0.14 -6.16
CA VAL A 153 -7.35 0.77 -5.19
C VAL A 153 -7.79 2.19 -5.44
N LYS A 154 -7.89 2.97 -4.37
CA LYS A 154 -8.08 4.42 -4.41
C LYS A 154 -6.97 5.10 -3.61
N TYR A 155 -6.36 6.13 -4.18
CA TYR A 155 -5.27 6.86 -3.53
C TYR A 155 -5.15 8.28 -4.11
N PHE A 156 -4.19 9.05 -3.61
CA PHE A 156 -3.82 10.36 -4.13
C PHE A 156 -2.38 10.38 -4.63
N ASN A 157 -2.12 11.21 -5.64
CA ASN A 157 -0.76 11.58 -6.04
C ASN A 157 -0.33 12.90 -5.38
N LEU A 158 0.90 13.35 -5.65
CA LEU A 158 1.45 14.62 -5.11
C LEU A 158 0.71 15.89 -5.58
N LYS A 159 -0.14 15.79 -6.62
CA LYS A 159 -1.01 16.90 -7.06
C LYS A 159 -2.35 16.93 -6.29
N SER A 160 -2.56 15.98 -5.36
CA SER A 160 -3.84 15.71 -4.70
C SER A 160 -4.95 15.27 -5.65
N GLU A 161 -4.60 14.71 -6.81
CA GLU A 161 -5.58 14.09 -7.69
C GLU A 161 -5.94 12.72 -7.11
N SER A 162 -7.23 12.44 -6.96
CA SER A 162 -7.70 11.11 -6.55
C SER A 162 -7.65 10.18 -7.76
N ILE A 163 -6.96 9.07 -7.60
CA ILE A 163 -6.81 8.03 -8.63
C ILE A 163 -7.53 6.79 -8.14
N THR A 164 -8.27 6.15 -9.04
CA THR A 164 -8.85 4.82 -8.84
C THR A 164 -8.43 3.93 -9.99
N GLU A 165 -7.78 2.82 -9.69
CA GLU A 165 -7.29 1.88 -10.70
C GLU A 165 -7.30 0.44 -10.19
N ILE A 166 -7.08 -0.49 -11.12
CA ILE A 166 -6.94 -1.92 -10.83
C ILE A 166 -5.45 -2.26 -10.82
N LEU A 167 -5.01 -2.98 -9.79
CA LEU A 167 -3.71 -3.62 -9.72
C LEU A 167 -3.91 -5.13 -9.76
N GLU A 168 -3.06 -5.84 -10.52
CA GLU A 168 -3.17 -7.29 -10.68
C GLU A 168 -1.82 -7.99 -10.54
N GLY A 169 -1.88 -9.31 -10.33
CA GLY A 169 -0.71 -10.18 -10.26
C GLY A 169 0.30 -9.71 -9.22
N PHE A 170 1.58 -9.69 -9.60
CA PHE A 170 2.64 -9.35 -8.65
C PHE A 170 2.56 -7.90 -8.13
N THR A 171 2.12 -6.94 -8.95
CA THR A 171 1.89 -5.56 -8.46
C THR A 171 0.80 -5.52 -7.38
N SER A 172 -0.27 -6.32 -7.53
CA SER A 172 -1.31 -6.46 -6.51
C SER A 172 -0.77 -7.02 -5.19
N VAL A 173 0.12 -8.02 -5.27
CA VAL A 173 0.79 -8.62 -4.11
C VAL A 173 1.63 -7.59 -3.36
N ILE A 174 2.53 -6.89 -4.08
CA ILE A 174 3.40 -5.86 -3.48
C ILE A 174 2.53 -4.78 -2.82
N PHE A 175 1.52 -4.27 -3.52
CA PHE A 175 0.66 -3.23 -2.96
C PHE A 175 -0.05 -3.66 -1.68
N GLN A 176 -0.59 -4.88 -1.62
CA GLN A 176 -1.26 -5.40 -0.43
C GLN A 176 -0.28 -5.53 0.75
N HIS A 177 0.94 -6.00 0.50
CA HIS A 177 2.00 -6.07 1.49
C HIS A 177 2.33 -4.68 2.05
N GLU A 178 2.64 -3.71 1.18
CA GLU A 178 2.99 -2.36 1.64
C GLU A 178 1.82 -1.63 2.32
N ARG A 179 0.59 -1.94 1.91
CA ARG A 179 -0.61 -1.38 2.54
C ARG A 179 -0.80 -1.93 3.96
N ASP A 180 -0.43 -3.18 4.21
CA ASP A 180 -0.51 -3.79 5.54
C ASP A 180 0.40 -3.09 6.55
N HIS A 181 1.61 -2.69 6.14
CA HIS A 181 2.50 -1.87 6.96
C HIS A 181 1.86 -0.56 7.42
N LEU A 182 0.99 0.05 6.60
CA LEU A 182 0.29 1.27 7.00
C LEU A 182 -0.69 1.05 8.16
N ASP A 183 -1.09 -0.18 8.41
CA ASP A 183 -1.97 -0.55 9.52
C ASP A 183 -1.23 -1.26 10.65
N GLY A 184 0.11 -1.39 10.55
CA GLY A 184 0.93 -2.12 11.52
C GLY A 184 0.76 -3.64 11.44
N ILE A 185 0.33 -4.16 10.28
CA ILE A 185 0.18 -5.60 10.03
C ILE A 185 1.44 -6.08 9.31
N LEU A 186 2.10 -7.09 9.87
CA LEU A 186 3.34 -7.65 9.34
C LEU A 186 3.07 -8.94 8.56
N LEU A 187 4.05 -9.36 7.75
CA LEU A 187 3.99 -10.64 7.02
C LEU A 187 3.73 -11.82 7.96
N THR A 188 4.34 -11.83 9.16
CA THR A 188 4.12 -12.88 10.17
C THR A 188 2.67 -12.96 10.64
N ASP A 189 1.99 -11.81 10.77
CA ASP A 189 0.59 -11.76 11.17
C ASP A 189 -0.31 -12.39 10.09
N ARG A 190 -0.02 -12.12 8.82
CA ARG A 190 -0.73 -12.73 7.69
C ARG A 190 -0.50 -14.22 7.58
N ILE A 191 0.72 -14.69 7.82
CA ILE A 191 1.02 -16.12 7.87
C ILE A 191 0.19 -16.79 8.98
N GLU A 192 0.16 -16.22 10.18
CA GLU A 192 -0.59 -16.76 11.31
C GLU A 192 -2.10 -16.76 11.04
N GLU A 193 -2.64 -15.63 10.56
CA GLU A 193 -4.06 -15.47 10.19
C GLU A 193 -4.52 -16.58 9.22
N GLN A 194 -3.68 -16.91 8.24
CA GLN A 194 -4.02 -17.81 7.15
C GLN A 194 -3.90 -19.30 7.50
N LYS A 195 -3.26 -19.67 8.62
CA LYS A 195 -3.16 -21.08 9.06
C LYS A 195 -4.51 -21.76 9.28
N THR A 196 -5.54 -20.97 9.60
CA THR A 196 -6.90 -21.45 9.87
C THR A 196 -7.85 -21.33 8.67
N LYS A 197 -7.34 -20.86 7.52
CA LYS A 197 -8.14 -20.62 6.31
C LYS A 197 -8.03 -21.81 5.36
N ASN A 198 -9.09 -22.06 4.60
CA ASN A 198 -9.14 -23.10 3.58
C ASN A 198 -9.08 -22.48 2.19
N TYR A 199 -8.31 -23.08 1.30
CA TYR A 199 -8.12 -22.59 -0.07
C TYR A 199 -8.34 -23.73 -1.07
N GLN A 200 -9.21 -23.49 -2.03
CA GLN A 200 -9.43 -24.41 -3.14
C GLN A 200 -8.63 -23.97 -4.36
N TYR A 201 -7.86 -24.88 -4.95
CA TYR A 201 -7.11 -24.58 -6.18
C TYR A 201 -8.02 -24.15 -7.33
N ALA A 202 -7.64 -23.08 -8.02
CA ALA A 202 -8.32 -22.58 -9.22
C ALA A 202 -7.77 -23.32 -10.46
N PRO A 203 -8.58 -24.11 -11.19
CA PRO A 203 -8.10 -24.89 -12.32
C PRO A 203 -7.53 -24.05 -13.46
N GLY A 204 -6.42 -24.51 -14.06
CA GLY A 204 -5.86 -23.93 -15.30
C GLY A 204 -4.77 -22.86 -15.12
N THR A 205 -4.45 -22.46 -13.89
CA THR A 205 -3.45 -21.42 -13.59
C THR A 205 -2.57 -21.81 -12.41
N ALA A 206 -1.24 -21.77 -12.58
CA ALA A 206 -0.32 -22.06 -11.49
C ALA A 206 -0.51 -21.06 -10.34
N ASN A 207 -0.60 -21.56 -9.10
CA ASN A 207 -0.64 -20.80 -7.84
C ASN A 207 -1.86 -19.89 -7.60
N LEU A 208 -2.98 -20.10 -8.30
CA LEU A 208 -4.23 -19.40 -8.00
C LEU A 208 -5.22 -20.28 -7.25
N TYR A 209 -5.97 -19.68 -6.34
CA TYR A 209 -6.90 -20.35 -5.44
C TYR A 209 -8.14 -19.49 -5.20
N PHE A 210 -9.21 -20.10 -4.72
CA PHE A 210 -10.36 -19.45 -4.12
C PHE A 210 -10.32 -19.64 -2.61
N LEU A 211 -10.58 -18.58 -1.85
CA LEU A 211 -10.85 -18.70 -0.42
C LEU A 211 -12.21 -19.39 -0.24
N ILE A 212 -12.24 -20.46 0.55
CA ILE A 212 -13.46 -21.20 0.88
C ILE A 212 -13.65 -21.17 2.40
N ASP A 213 -14.88 -20.98 2.85
CA ASP A 213 -15.24 -20.95 4.27
C ASP A 213 -15.12 -22.35 4.93
#